data_AF-A0A950S032-F1
#
_entry.id   AF-A0A950S032-F1
#
_cell.length_a   1.000
_cell.length_b   1.000
_cell.length_c   1.000
_cell.angle_alpha   90.00
_cell.angle_beta   90.00
_cell.angle_gamma   90.00
#
_symmetry.space_group_name_H-M   'P 1'
#
loop_
_entity.id
_entity.type
_entity.pdbx_description
1 polymer ?
#
loop_
_entity_poly.entity_id
_entity_poly.type
_entity_poly.pdbx_seq_one_letter_code
_entity_poly.pdbx_strand_id
1 'polypeptide(L)'
;MPAVADPPRPAPPPPAAPTGSALATAMRAVLLLLLLCVLAIAVLAVVAFASLLNAPNQVAGGLSGASSQATHALGGVQQALQNATDPNHPPTGLTYDTEFTALTTWRAGEHLPDGAQYILTLQSIQRRQGADSPDTALYAVVHAELRQPRETRLLGQLIRSDSDPHDYIVYKGESFRIGGAIYRVNWVSQEQNAMAAGTYRSPDAVSAPLKFAYD
;
A
#
# COMPACT_ATOMS: atom_id res chain seq x y z
N MET A 1 -49.65 75.05 -28.11
CA MET A 1 -50.33 73.83 -27.60
C MET A 1 -49.28 72.72 -27.51
N PRO A 2 -48.82 72.32 -26.32
CA PRO A 2 -47.86 71.22 -26.18
C PRO A 2 -48.57 69.86 -26.27
N ALA A 3 -47.96 68.94 -27.01
CA ALA A 3 -48.45 67.57 -27.23
C ALA A 3 -48.27 66.72 -25.96
N VAL A 4 -49.33 66.01 -25.59
CA VAL A 4 -49.40 65.07 -24.47
C VAL A 4 -48.57 63.83 -24.82
N ALA A 5 -47.64 63.45 -23.94
CA ALA A 5 -46.82 62.26 -24.10
C ALA A 5 -47.61 61.02 -23.67
N ASP A 6 -47.69 60.02 -24.55
CA ASP A 6 -48.35 58.74 -24.33
C ASP A 6 -47.57 57.87 -23.32
N PRO A 7 -48.20 57.19 -22.35
CA PRO A 7 -47.49 56.36 -21.39
C PRO A 7 -46.96 55.06 -22.02
N PRO A 8 -45.83 54.52 -21.51
CA PRO A 8 -45.21 53.31 -22.05
C PRO A 8 -46.08 52.07 -21.82
N ARG A 9 -46.28 51.27 -22.87
CA ARG A 9 -46.98 49.99 -22.79
C ARG A 9 -46.19 48.96 -21.95
N PRO A 10 -46.87 48.16 -21.11
CA PRO A 10 -46.21 47.09 -20.37
C PRO A 10 -45.68 46.00 -21.31
N ALA A 11 -44.45 45.53 -21.03
CA ALA A 11 -43.80 44.47 -21.78
C ALA A 11 -44.51 43.12 -21.61
N PRO A 12 -44.52 42.25 -22.64
CA PRO A 12 -45.12 40.93 -22.55
C PRO A 12 -44.35 40.03 -21.57
N PRO A 13 -45.04 39.15 -20.83
CA PRO A 13 -44.40 38.23 -19.89
C PRO A 13 -43.50 37.22 -20.63
N PRO A 14 -42.39 36.77 -19.99
CA PRO A 14 -41.49 35.80 -20.60
C PRO A 14 -42.16 34.43 -20.80
N PRO A 15 -41.74 33.65 -21.81
CA PRO A 15 -42.28 32.31 -22.06
C PRO A 15 -41.98 31.36 -20.90
N ALA A 16 -42.98 30.58 -20.49
CA ALA A 16 -42.85 29.59 -19.43
C ALA A 16 -41.80 28.53 -19.81
N ALA A 17 -40.92 28.20 -18.86
CA ALA A 17 -39.91 27.17 -19.02
C ALA A 17 -40.55 25.79 -19.29
N PRO A 18 -39.94 24.94 -20.15
CA PRO A 18 -40.45 23.61 -20.42
C PRO A 18 -40.39 22.76 -19.15
N THR A 19 -41.56 22.45 -18.60
CA THR A 19 -41.74 21.46 -17.55
C THR A 19 -41.42 20.08 -18.11
N GLY A 20 -40.16 19.64 -17.96
CA GLY A 20 -39.77 18.26 -18.20
C GLY A 20 -40.68 17.33 -17.41
N SER A 21 -41.46 16.51 -18.11
CA SER A 21 -42.49 15.68 -17.49
C SER A 21 -41.84 14.69 -16.53
N ALA A 22 -42.37 14.61 -15.30
CA ALA A 22 -41.90 13.66 -14.28
C ALA A 22 -41.85 12.21 -14.79
N LEU A 23 -42.67 11.89 -15.80
CA LEU A 23 -42.69 10.63 -16.53
C LEU A 23 -41.36 10.32 -17.25
N ALA A 24 -40.74 11.32 -17.90
CA ALA A 24 -39.47 11.16 -18.61
C ALA A 24 -38.32 10.88 -17.63
N THR A 25 -38.35 11.53 -16.45
CA THR A 25 -37.37 11.31 -15.38
C THR A 25 -37.53 9.92 -14.76
N ALA A 26 -38.76 9.48 -14.52
CA ALA A 26 -39.04 8.14 -14.00
C ALA A 26 -38.60 7.04 -14.97
N MET A 27 -38.89 7.19 -16.27
CA MET A 27 -38.48 6.22 -17.30
C MET A 27 -36.96 6.12 -17.41
N ARG A 28 -36.24 7.24 -17.30
CA ARG A 28 -34.78 7.27 -17.30
C ARG A 28 -34.18 6.60 -16.06
N ALA A 29 -34.80 6.75 -14.89
CA ALA A 29 -34.39 6.07 -13.66
C ALA A 29 -34.57 4.55 -13.75
N VAL A 30 -35.68 4.07 -14.31
CA VAL A 30 -35.92 2.63 -14.53
C VAL A 30 -34.90 2.05 -15.50
N LEU A 31 -34.60 2.77 -16.59
CA LEU A 31 -33.64 2.30 -17.59
C LEU A 31 -32.21 2.22 -17.02
N LEU A 32 -31.81 3.19 -16.19
CA LEU A 32 -30.54 3.14 -15.45
C LEU A 32 -30.48 1.98 -14.46
N LEU A 33 -31.57 1.73 -13.72
CA LEU A 33 -31.65 0.60 -12.78
C LEU A 33 -31.49 -0.74 -13.50
N LEU A 34 -32.11 -0.88 -14.66
CA LEU A 34 -32.05 -2.10 -15.48
C LEU A 34 -30.63 -2.31 -16.02
N LEU A 35 -29.98 -1.24 -16.50
CA LEU A 35 -28.60 -1.29 -16.99
C LEU A 35 -27.61 -1.62 -15.86
N LEU A 36 -27.85 -1.09 -14.65
CA LEU A 36 -27.08 -1.44 -13.46
C LEU A 36 -27.25 -2.92 -13.08
N CYS A 37 -28.47 -3.46 -13.16
CA CYS A 37 -28.72 -4.89 -12.91
C CYS A 37 -27.97 -5.77 -13.93
N VAL A 38 -28.01 -5.41 -15.21
CA VAL A 38 -27.28 -6.16 -16.25
C VAL A 38 -25.77 -6.13 -15.99
N LEU A 39 -25.23 -4.97 -15.62
CA LEU A 39 -23.81 -4.83 -15.27
C LEU A 39 -23.44 -5.69 -14.06
N ALA A 40 -24.27 -5.68 -13.01
CA ALA A 40 -24.05 -6.51 -11.82
C ALA A 40 -24.04 -8.00 -12.15
N ILE A 41 -24.98 -8.46 -12.99
CA ILE A 41 -25.02 -9.85 -13.46
C ILE A 41 -23.78 -10.19 -14.29
N ALA A 42 -23.33 -9.28 -15.16
CA ALA A 42 -22.12 -9.49 -15.96
C ALA A 42 -20.86 -9.61 -15.08
N VAL A 43 -20.72 -8.75 -14.07
CA VAL A 43 -19.60 -8.81 -13.11
C VAL A 43 -19.66 -10.12 -12.31
N LEU A 44 -20.83 -10.53 -11.84
CA LEU A 44 -21.03 -11.83 -11.18
C LEU A 44 -20.63 -13.01 -12.09
N ALA A 45 -21.02 -12.96 -13.37
CA ALA A 45 -20.66 -13.99 -14.33
C ALA A 45 -19.14 -14.05 -14.57
N VAL A 46 -18.46 -12.91 -14.70
CA VAL A 46 -17.00 -12.84 -14.86
C VAL A 46 -16.29 -13.40 -13.63
N VAL A 47 -16.73 -13.05 -12.43
CA VAL A 47 -16.15 -13.56 -11.18
C VAL A 47 -16.36 -15.06 -11.05
N ALA A 48 -17.57 -15.56 -11.36
CA ALA A 48 -17.88 -16.98 -11.34
C ALA A 48 -17.07 -17.76 -12.41
N PHE A 49 -16.79 -17.16 -13.55
CA PHE A 49 -15.98 -17.78 -14.60
C PHE A 49 -14.49 -17.78 -14.25
N ALA A 50 -13.99 -16.70 -13.64
CA ALA A 50 -12.60 -16.61 -13.17
C ALA A 50 -12.30 -17.61 -12.05
N SER A 51 -13.24 -17.86 -11.15
CA SER A 51 -13.09 -18.89 -10.11
C SER A 51 -13.14 -20.30 -10.68
N LEU A 52 -13.87 -20.53 -11.78
CA LEU A 52 -13.86 -21.81 -12.49
C LEU A 52 -12.53 -22.08 -13.20
N LEU A 53 -11.88 -21.05 -13.73
CA LEU A 53 -10.58 -21.16 -14.43
C LEU A 53 -9.38 -21.26 -13.47
N ASN A 54 -9.50 -20.72 -12.24
CA ASN A 54 -8.45 -20.75 -11.22
C ASN A 54 -8.62 -21.88 -10.18
N ALA A 55 -9.59 -22.77 -10.34
CA ALA A 55 -9.73 -23.93 -9.48
C ALA A 55 -8.70 -25.01 -9.88
N PRO A 56 -7.69 -25.34 -9.05
CA PRO A 56 -6.97 -26.60 -9.20
C PRO A 56 -7.99 -27.74 -9.03
N ASN A 57 -7.85 -28.81 -9.83
CA ASN A 57 -8.68 -30.02 -9.78
C ASN A 57 -8.72 -30.66 -8.38
N GLN A 58 -9.52 -30.10 -7.46
CA GLN A 58 -9.83 -30.67 -6.16
C GLN A 58 -11.33 -30.93 -6.09
N VAL A 59 -11.78 -31.91 -6.86
CA VAL A 59 -13.04 -32.61 -6.60
C VAL A 59 -12.69 -33.88 -5.82
N ALA A 60 -12.56 -33.73 -4.50
CA ALA A 60 -12.69 -34.83 -3.54
C ALA A 60 -12.95 -34.26 -2.14
N GLY A 61 -14.23 -34.06 -1.82
CA GLY A 61 -14.74 -34.06 -0.45
C GLY A 61 -14.69 -32.72 0.30
N GLY A 62 -15.85 -32.30 0.84
CA GLY A 62 -15.87 -31.30 1.91
C GLY A 62 -17.01 -30.29 1.84
N LEU A 63 -18.24 -30.78 1.80
CA LEU A 63 -19.48 -30.00 1.85
C LEU A 63 -19.79 -29.59 3.31
N SER A 64 -18.98 -28.74 3.96
CA SER A 64 -19.26 -28.32 5.36
C SER A 64 -18.46 -27.12 5.90
N GLY A 65 -18.40 -25.97 5.21
CA GLY A 65 -17.64 -24.83 5.77
C GLY A 65 -17.85 -23.42 5.21
N ALA A 66 -18.87 -23.17 4.39
CA ALA A 66 -19.00 -21.89 3.66
C ALA A 66 -20.05 -20.93 4.24
N SER A 67 -20.09 -20.71 5.56
CA SER A 67 -21.01 -19.73 6.17
C SER A 67 -20.40 -18.71 7.13
N SER A 68 -19.12 -18.85 7.52
CA SER A 68 -18.45 -17.88 8.42
C SER A 68 -17.52 -16.88 7.70
N GLN A 69 -17.31 -17.01 6.39
CA GLN A 69 -16.32 -16.22 5.64
C GLN A 69 -16.93 -15.14 4.72
N ALA A 70 -18.25 -15.01 4.67
CA ALA A 70 -18.95 -14.02 3.84
C ALA A 70 -19.14 -12.67 4.53
N THR A 71 -19.07 -12.60 5.87
CA THR A 71 -19.35 -11.38 6.64
C THR A 71 -18.14 -10.45 6.79
N HIS A 72 -16.91 -10.94 6.63
CA HIS A 72 -15.69 -10.12 6.72
C HIS A 72 -15.26 -9.47 5.38
N ALA A 73 -15.79 -9.93 4.25
CA ALA A 73 -15.41 -9.41 2.93
C ALA A 73 -16.10 -8.08 2.58
N LEU A 74 -17.31 -7.83 3.11
CA LEU A 74 -18.08 -6.63 2.77
C LEU A 74 -17.59 -5.35 3.49
N GLY A 75 -17.04 -5.47 4.70
CA GLY A 75 -16.47 -4.33 5.43
C GLY A 75 -15.15 -3.81 4.85
N GLY A 76 -14.34 -4.69 4.27
CA GLY A 76 -13.04 -4.34 3.69
C GLY A 76 -13.14 -3.47 2.43
N VAL A 77 -14.23 -3.60 1.65
CA VAL A 77 -14.40 -2.89 0.37
C VAL A 77 -14.82 -1.43 0.58
N GLN A 78 -15.71 -1.15 1.55
CA GLN A 78 -16.09 0.23 1.89
C GLN A 78 -14.92 1.01 2.49
N GLN A 79 -14.14 0.36 3.36
CA GLN A 79 -12.98 0.98 3.98
C GLN A 79 -11.83 1.17 2.97
N ALA A 80 -11.61 0.23 2.04
CA ALA A 80 -10.66 0.37 0.94
C ALA A 80 -11.02 1.52 -0.03
N LEU A 81 -12.31 1.74 -0.31
CA LEU A 81 -12.75 2.86 -1.14
C LEU A 81 -12.57 4.22 -0.45
N GLN A 82 -12.85 4.30 0.86
CA GLN A 82 -12.57 5.50 1.66
C GLN A 82 -11.07 5.80 1.78
N ASN A 83 -10.25 4.75 1.92
CA ASN A 83 -8.80 4.84 2.00
C ASN A 83 -8.13 5.16 0.65
N ALA A 84 -8.72 4.75 -0.49
CA ALA A 84 -8.18 5.03 -1.82
C ALA A 84 -8.34 6.51 -2.25
N THR A 85 -9.26 7.23 -1.62
CA THR A 85 -9.51 8.66 -1.87
C THR A 85 -8.84 9.59 -0.87
N ASP A 86 -8.16 9.04 0.15
CA ASP A 86 -7.40 9.82 1.12
C ASP A 86 -5.92 9.90 0.67
N PRO A 87 -5.42 11.09 0.27
CA PRO A 87 -4.03 11.27 -0.16
C PRO A 87 -2.99 11.00 0.93
N ASN A 88 -3.42 10.84 2.20
CA ASN A 88 -2.54 10.56 3.34
C ASN A 88 -2.62 9.10 3.83
N HIS A 89 -3.40 8.22 3.18
CA HIS A 89 -3.45 6.81 3.55
C HIS A 89 -2.22 6.06 2.96
N PRO A 90 -1.53 5.20 3.73
CA PRO A 90 -0.49 4.34 3.16
C PRO A 90 -1.09 3.49 2.03
N PRO A 91 -0.39 3.30 0.90
CA PRO A 91 -0.97 2.62 -0.26
C PRO A 91 -1.43 1.20 0.12
N THR A 92 -2.75 1.02 0.23
CA THR A 92 -3.39 -0.30 0.30
C THR A 92 -3.63 -0.76 -1.12
N GLY A 93 -2.91 -1.80 -1.52
CA GLY A 93 -2.79 -2.19 -2.92
C GLY A 93 -1.43 -1.85 -3.49
N LEU A 94 -0.36 -2.22 -2.78
CA LEU A 94 0.81 -2.70 -3.49
C LEU A 94 0.30 -3.83 -4.38
N THR A 95 0.22 -3.59 -5.69
CA THR A 95 0.15 -4.67 -6.67
C THR A 95 1.08 -5.75 -6.16
N TYR A 96 0.55 -6.96 -5.93
CA TYR A 96 1.38 -8.11 -5.63
C TYR A 96 2.28 -8.31 -6.85
N ASP A 97 3.40 -7.60 -6.85
CA ASP A 97 4.51 -7.89 -7.71
C ASP A 97 4.89 -9.30 -7.31
N THR A 98 4.81 -10.24 -8.26
CA THR A 98 4.90 -11.67 -7.98
C THR A 98 6.25 -12.05 -7.37
N GLU A 99 7.20 -11.10 -7.35
CA GLU A 99 8.49 -11.17 -6.70
C GLU A 99 8.45 -11.21 -5.16
N PHE A 100 7.41 -10.70 -4.49
CA PHE A 100 7.36 -10.64 -3.02
C PHE A 100 6.39 -11.65 -2.38
N THR A 101 6.79 -12.19 -1.22
CA THR A 101 5.93 -13.04 -0.38
C THR A 101 5.15 -12.23 0.64
N ALA A 102 5.76 -11.19 1.20
CA ALA A 102 5.14 -10.33 2.21
C ALA A 102 5.77 -8.93 2.18
N LEU A 103 5.05 -7.96 2.73
CA LEU A 103 5.60 -6.65 3.08
C LEU A 103 5.58 -6.49 4.60
N THR A 104 6.70 -6.01 5.12
CA THR A 104 6.87 -5.73 6.54
C THR A 104 7.26 -4.27 6.71
N THR A 105 6.67 -3.63 7.72
CA THR A 105 6.98 -2.24 8.07
C THR A 105 7.65 -2.22 9.44
N TRP A 106 8.74 -1.46 9.56
CA TRP A 106 9.44 -1.20 10.81
C TRP A 106 9.50 0.30 11.07
N ARG A 107 9.39 0.68 12.33
CA ARG A 107 9.59 2.06 12.81
C ARG A 107 11.00 2.26 13.35
N ALA A 108 11.45 3.50 13.40
CA ALA A 108 12.71 3.84 14.04
C ALA A 108 12.69 3.39 15.51
N GLY A 109 13.75 2.71 15.94
CA GLY A 109 13.89 2.03 17.22
C GLY A 109 13.43 0.57 17.20
N GLU A 110 12.75 0.10 16.16
CA GLU A 110 12.32 -1.31 16.08
C GLU A 110 13.43 -2.20 15.53
N HIS A 111 13.47 -3.42 16.04
CA HIS A 111 14.36 -4.46 15.56
C HIS A 111 13.89 -4.96 14.19
N LEU A 112 14.85 -5.07 13.28
CA LEU A 112 14.68 -5.84 12.05
C LEU A 112 14.72 -7.34 12.42
N PRO A 113 14.36 -8.25 11.49
CA PRO A 113 14.58 -9.67 11.67
C PRO A 113 16.02 -9.94 12.15
N ASP A 114 16.15 -10.85 13.10
CA ASP A 114 17.44 -11.14 13.72
C ASP A 114 18.37 -11.87 12.73
N GLY A 115 19.62 -11.42 12.66
CA GLY A 115 20.72 -12.23 12.15
C GLY A 115 21.20 -13.22 13.20
N ALA A 116 21.98 -14.22 12.79
CA ALA A 116 22.55 -15.21 13.69
C ALA A 116 23.50 -14.58 14.72
N GLN A 117 24.29 -13.59 14.29
CA GLN A 117 25.33 -12.96 15.12
C GLN A 117 25.08 -11.50 15.46
N TYR A 118 24.27 -10.81 14.66
CA TYR A 118 24.05 -9.38 14.79
C TYR A 118 22.59 -9.08 15.14
N ILE A 119 22.40 -8.07 15.98
CA ILE A 119 21.12 -7.42 16.23
C ILE A 119 21.05 -6.25 15.25
N LEU A 120 19.99 -6.22 14.44
CA LEU A 120 19.75 -5.14 13.50
C LEU A 120 18.58 -4.30 13.97
N THR A 121 18.74 -2.98 13.94
CA THR A 121 17.72 -2.03 14.40
C THR A 121 17.57 -0.92 13.36
N LEU A 122 16.34 -0.55 13.05
CA LEU A 122 16.09 0.63 12.23
C LEU A 122 16.36 1.85 13.11
N GLN A 123 17.51 2.50 12.96
CA GLN A 123 17.94 3.53 13.89
C GLN A 123 17.22 4.86 13.66
N SER A 124 17.16 5.31 12.41
CA SER A 124 16.54 6.59 12.05
C SER A 124 16.15 6.65 10.58
N ILE A 125 15.17 7.51 10.25
CA ILE A 125 14.91 7.93 8.87
C ILE A 125 15.46 9.34 8.70
N GLN A 126 16.28 9.54 7.67
CA GLN A 126 16.92 10.83 7.40
C GLN A 126 16.65 11.30 5.98
N ARG A 127 16.76 12.61 5.80
CA ARG A 127 16.65 13.27 4.50
C ARG A 127 18.02 13.75 4.05
N ARG A 128 18.44 13.37 2.84
CA ARG A 128 19.64 13.88 2.19
C ARG A 128 19.42 15.35 1.85
N GLN A 129 20.35 16.20 2.30
CA GLN A 129 20.36 17.62 1.93
C GLN A 129 20.68 17.78 0.44
N GLY A 130 19.92 18.63 -0.25
CA GLY A 130 20.14 18.92 -1.68
C GLY A 130 19.71 17.81 -2.64
N ALA A 131 18.85 16.87 -2.21
CA ALA A 131 18.28 15.88 -3.13
C ALA A 131 17.18 16.48 -4.01
N ASP A 132 17.31 16.30 -5.32
CA ASP A 132 16.40 16.86 -6.34
C ASP A 132 15.09 16.07 -6.49
N SER A 133 15.00 14.86 -5.94
CA SER A 133 13.85 13.95 -6.07
C SER A 133 13.40 13.40 -4.72
N PRO A 134 12.08 13.28 -4.46
CA PRO A 134 11.56 12.65 -3.25
C PRO A 134 12.05 11.21 -3.03
N ASP A 135 12.26 10.44 -4.11
CA ASP A 135 12.66 9.03 -4.02
C ASP A 135 14.12 8.84 -3.59
N THR A 136 14.98 9.82 -3.85
CA THR A 136 16.40 9.81 -3.43
C THR A 136 16.66 10.72 -2.23
N ALA A 137 15.65 11.49 -1.82
CA ALA A 137 15.75 12.39 -0.69
C ALA A 137 15.72 11.65 0.64
N LEU A 138 14.98 10.53 0.76
CA LEU A 138 14.81 9.83 2.03
C LEU A 138 15.61 8.52 2.05
N TYR A 139 16.21 8.23 3.21
CA TYR A 139 16.89 6.98 3.47
C TYR A 139 16.72 6.51 4.91
N ALA A 140 16.75 5.20 5.10
CA ALA A 140 16.77 4.54 6.38
C ALA A 140 18.21 4.29 6.82
N VAL A 141 18.50 4.51 8.10
CA VAL A 141 19.75 4.11 8.74
C VAL A 141 19.49 2.86 9.54
N VAL A 142 20.12 1.75 9.16
CA VAL A 142 20.07 0.47 9.87
C VAL A 142 21.34 0.32 10.68
N HIS A 143 21.19 0.24 11.99
CA HIS A 143 22.29 -0.05 12.91
C HIS A 143 22.42 -1.55 13.09
N ALA A 144 23.63 -2.07 12.99
CA ALA A 144 23.96 -3.45 13.28
C ALA A 144 25.02 -3.51 14.38
N GLU A 145 24.79 -4.36 15.36
CA GLU A 145 25.74 -4.60 16.46
C GLU A 145 25.82 -6.09 16.77
N LEU A 146 26.97 -6.55 17.27
CA LEU A 146 27.11 -7.95 17.68
C LEU A 146 26.20 -8.25 18.87
N ARG A 147 25.42 -9.33 18.76
CA ARG A 147 24.58 -9.84 19.86
C ARG A 147 25.40 -10.17 21.10
N GLN A 148 26.61 -10.66 20.90
CA GLN A 148 27.59 -10.89 21.95
C GLN A 148 28.88 -10.15 21.60
N PRO A 149 29.28 -9.14 22.38
CA PRO A 149 30.54 -8.46 22.17
C PRO A 149 31.72 -9.44 22.15
N ARG A 150 32.68 -9.20 21.25
CA ARG A 150 33.92 -9.96 21.20
C ARG A 150 34.80 -9.55 22.36
N GLU A 151 34.99 -10.47 23.30
CA GLU A 151 35.87 -10.27 24.44
C GLU A 151 37.28 -10.77 24.15
N THR A 152 38.28 -9.91 24.33
CA THR A 152 39.68 -10.30 24.35
C THR A 152 40.15 -10.39 25.78
N ARG A 153 40.56 -11.59 26.19
CA ARG A 153 41.09 -11.87 27.53
C ARG A 153 42.57 -12.23 27.45
N LEU A 154 43.36 -11.70 28.37
CA LEU A 154 44.77 -12.04 28.54
C LEU A 154 44.97 -12.52 29.98
N LEU A 155 45.51 -13.73 30.15
CA LEU A 155 45.66 -14.37 31.46
C LEU A 155 44.34 -14.43 32.27
N GLY A 156 43.20 -14.60 31.58
CA GLY A 156 41.87 -14.65 32.20
C GLY A 156 41.25 -13.29 32.52
N GLN A 157 42.01 -12.18 32.43
CA GLN A 157 41.49 -10.83 32.61
C GLN A 157 40.95 -10.26 31.30
N LEU A 158 39.77 -9.65 31.34
CA LEU A 158 39.16 -8.96 30.21
C LEU A 158 39.96 -7.67 29.93
N ILE A 159 40.53 -7.58 28.72
CA ILE A 159 41.31 -6.41 28.28
C ILE A 159 40.51 -5.53 27.33
N ARG A 160 39.65 -6.14 26.50
CA ARG A 160 38.83 -5.43 25.52
C ARG A 160 37.51 -6.15 25.34
N SER A 161 36.44 -5.39 25.18
CA SER A 161 35.15 -5.86 24.71
C SER A 161 34.77 -5.00 23.50
N ASP A 162 34.37 -5.64 22.40
CA ASP A 162 34.09 -4.97 21.12
C ASP A 162 32.72 -5.39 20.60
N SER A 163 31.80 -4.43 20.47
CA SER A 163 30.44 -4.64 19.96
C SER A 163 30.32 -4.52 18.44
N ASP A 164 31.40 -4.12 17.76
CA ASP A 164 31.48 -4.03 16.29
C ASP A 164 30.29 -3.28 15.63
N PRO A 165 29.99 -2.03 16.04
CA PRO A 165 28.83 -1.29 15.56
C PRO A 165 29.01 -0.82 14.11
N HIS A 166 27.97 -0.99 13.29
CA HIS A 166 27.94 -0.59 11.89
C HIS A 166 26.63 0.11 11.53
N ASP A 167 26.71 1.22 10.81
CA ASP A 167 25.55 1.94 10.29
C ASP A 167 25.47 1.79 8.76
N TYR A 168 24.35 1.28 8.28
CA TYR A 168 24.06 1.12 6.86
C TYR A 168 22.97 2.08 6.42
N ILE A 169 23.20 2.74 5.29
CA ILE A 169 22.23 3.62 4.66
C ILE A 169 21.51 2.85 3.56
N VAL A 170 20.18 2.79 3.63
CA VAL A 170 19.34 2.10 2.65
C VAL A 170 18.30 3.04 2.08
N TYR A 171 18.26 3.15 0.75
CA TYR A 171 17.27 3.93 0.00
C TYR A 171 16.13 3.04 -0.49
N LYS A 172 15.05 3.69 -0.91
CA LYS A 172 13.97 3.03 -1.65
C LYS A 172 14.53 2.33 -2.90
N GLY A 173 14.07 1.11 -3.14
CA GLY A 173 14.47 0.24 -4.24
C GLY A 173 15.71 -0.61 -3.96
N GLU A 174 16.48 -0.29 -2.92
CA GLU A 174 17.68 -1.05 -2.56
C GLU A 174 17.33 -2.33 -1.80
N SER A 175 18.18 -3.34 -1.96
CA SER A 175 17.99 -4.66 -1.36
C SER A 175 19.05 -4.97 -0.31
N PHE A 176 18.70 -5.74 0.71
CA PHE A 176 19.59 -6.21 1.74
C PHE A 176 19.20 -7.62 2.19
N ARG A 177 20.15 -8.36 2.77
CA ARG A 177 19.92 -9.73 3.24
C ARG A 177 20.09 -9.81 4.75
N ILE A 178 19.16 -10.51 5.40
CA ILE A 178 19.27 -10.89 6.81
C ILE A 178 18.88 -12.36 6.94
N GLY A 179 19.81 -13.18 7.43
CA GLY A 179 19.71 -14.63 7.38
C GLY A 179 19.47 -15.14 5.96
N GLY A 180 18.51 -16.06 5.83
CA GLY A 180 18.11 -16.62 4.53
C GLY A 180 17.18 -15.73 3.70
N ALA A 181 16.75 -14.57 4.21
CA ALA A 181 15.75 -13.72 3.55
C ALA A 181 16.40 -12.49 2.92
N ILE A 182 15.97 -12.18 1.68
CA ILE A 182 16.33 -10.93 1.01
C ILE A 182 15.13 -10.00 1.04
N TYR A 183 15.38 -8.76 1.41
CA TYR A 183 14.40 -7.69 1.49
C TYR A 183 14.71 -6.61 0.47
N ARG A 184 13.68 -6.02 -0.14
CA ARG A 184 13.78 -4.81 -0.96
C ARG A 184 12.97 -3.70 -0.34
N VAL A 185 13.61 -2.56 -0.11
CA VAL A 185 12.93 -1.39 0.47
C VAL A 185 11.96 -0.85 -0.56
N ASN A 186 10.66 -0.90 -0.23
CA ASN A 186 9.62 -0.40 -1.11
C ASN A 186 9.24 1.04 -0.77
N TRP A 187 9.42 1.43 0.50
CA TRP A 187 8.99 2.73 1.00
C TRP A 187 9.79 3.17 2.23
N VAL A 188 10.04 4.48 2.32
CA VAL A 188 10.71 5.15 3.44
C VAL A 188 9.95 6.44 3.72
N SER A 189 9.58 6.69 4.97
CA SER A 189 8.87 7.89 5.38
C SER A 189 9.47 8.53 6.63
N GLN A 190 9.82 9.80 6.50
CA GLN A 190 10.31 10.62 7.61
C GLN A 190 9.20 10.99 8.59
N GLU A 191 7.99 11.29 8.08
CA GLU A 191 6.85 11.70 8.91
C GLU A 191 6.40 10.59 9.86
N GLN A 192 6.37 9.35 9.36
CA GLN A 192 6.04 8.18 10.16
C GLN A 192 7.26 7.57 10.86
N ASN A 193 8.45 8.11 10.57
CA ASN A 193 9.74 7.60 10.99
C ASN A 193 9.84 6.07 10.79
N ALA A 194 9.46 5.61 9.60
CA ALA A 194 9.25 4.21 9.29
C ALA A 194 9.75 3.84 7.89
N MET A 195 10.05 2.55 7.72
CA MET A 195 10.45 1.92 6.46
C MET A 195 9.58 0.68 6.23
N ALA A 196 9.21 0.43 4.98
CA ALA A 196 8.62 -0.84 4.57
C ALA A 196 9.48 -1.55 3.53
N ALA A 197 9.71 -2.85 3.72
CA ALA A 197 10.40 -3.69 2.77
C ALA A 197 9.58 -4.93 2.41
N GLY A 198 9.64 -5.33 1.14
CA GLY A 198 9.11 -6.60 0.66
C GLY A 198 10.14 -7.71 0.81
N THR A 199 9.74 -8.87 1.32
CA THR A 199 10.58 -10.08 1.32
C THR A 199 10.44 -10.79 -0.01
N TYR A 200 11.57 -11.05 -0.68
CA TYR A 200 11.57 -11.80 -1.94
C TYR A 200 11.08 -13.24 -1.76
N ARG A 201 10.29 -13.72 -2.71
CA ARG A 201 9.80 -15.09 -2.76
C ARG A 201 10.91 -16.10 -3.05
N SER A 202 11.78 -15.74 -3.98
CA SER A 202 12.89 -16.57 -4.44
C SER A 202 14.20 -15.81 -4.24
N PRO A 203 14.81 -15.84 -3.03
CA PRO A 203 16.02 -15.08 -2.75
C PRO A 203 17.19 -15.46 -3.68
N ASP A 204 17.26 -16.71 -4.12
CA ASP A 204 18.30 -17.19 -5.05
C ASP A 204 18.20 -16.59 -6.46
N ALA A 205 17.02 -16.06 -6.83
CA ALA A 205 16.80 -15.42 -8.12
C ALA A 205 17.21 -13.94 -8.13
N VAL A 206 17.54 -13.36 -6.97
CA VAL A 206 17.90 -11.94 -6.86
C VAL A 206 19.36 -11.75 -7.24
N SER A 207 19.60 -11.09 -8.37
CA SER A 207 20.95 -10.73 -8.85
C SER A 207 21.34 -9.28 -8.55
N ALA A 208 20.42 -8.49 -7.97
CA ALA A 208 20.67 -7.10 -7.61
C ALA A 208 21.74 -6.97 -6.51
N PRO A 209 22.56 -5.91 -6.53
CA PRO A 209 23.56 -5.68 -5.49
C PRO A 209 22.88 -5.47 -4.13
N LEU A 210 23.39 -6.16 -3.10
CA LEU A 210 22.94 -6.03 -1.73
C LEU A 210 23.70 -4.90 -1.03
N LYS A 211 22.98 -4.04 -0.30
CA LYS A 211 23.57 -2.97 0.52
C LYS A 211 24.38 -3.51 1.68
N PHE A 212 23.85 -4.55 2.31
CA PHE A 212 24.52 -5.34 3.32
C PHE A 212 23.93 -6.75 3.34
N ALA A 213 24.67 -7.67 3.93
CA ALA A 213 24.24 -9.04 4.14
C ALA A 213 24.77 -9.51 5.51
N TYR A 214 23.85 -9.98 6.34
CA TYR A 214 24.17 -10.66 7.59
C TYR A 214 23.48 -12.02 7.60
N ASP A 215 24.20 -13.04 8.02
CA ASP A 215 23.69 -14.41 8.20
C ASP A 215 23.08 -14.58 9.60
#